data_AF-A0A6I1F4T2-F1
#
_entry.id   AF-A0A6I1F4T2-F1
#
_cell.length_a   1.000
_cell.length_b   1.000
_cell.length_c   1.000
_cell.angle_alpha   90.00
_cell.angle_beta   90.00
_cell.angle_gamma   90.00
#
_symmetry.space_group_name_H-M   'P 1'
#
loop_
_entity.id
_entity.type
_entity.pdbx_description
1 polymer ?
#
loop_
_entity_poly.entity_id
_entity_poly.type
_entity_poly.pdbx_seq_one_letter_code
_entity_poly.pdbx_strand_id
1 'polypeptide(L)'
;MTSILMDAESKASYDYSISNLLMLKILHDAKVDVSGYGNYRVEVGFMSNPGYDFLMRGMNDLGFDTKHATVYTDDPEEISLAKQIESVFNPNAEWYIVLNSFKVEKILLSSQKDEYIAFIKSTLNHIDLECEAFVEESLGIIIGFIFDGFYHELLSALIEVADETNNIYEKLEEQQNGHYLSA
;
A
#
# COMPACT_ATOMS: atom_id res chain seq x y z
N MET A 1 -6.69 28.82 29.25
CA MET A 1 -6.36 27.89 28.15
C MET A 1 -6.94 28.50 26.89
N THR A 2 -6.10 29.11 26.05
CA THR A 2 -6.55 29.72 24.80
C THR A 2 -6.78 28.58 23.82
N SER A 3 -8.04 28.32 23.47
CA SER A 3 -8.37 27.45 22.34
C SER A 3 -7.76 28.07 21.09
N ILE A 4 -6.81 27.38 20.47
CA ILE A 4 -6.32 27.76 19.14
C ILE A 4 -7.46 27.37 18.19
N LEU A 5 -8.28 28.34 17.81
CA LEU A 5 -9.27 28.16 16.75
C LEU A 5 -8.49 28.10 15.44
N MET A 6 -8.32 26.89 14.91
CA MET A 6 -7.80 26.68 13.56
C MET A 6 -8.95 26.83 12.58
N ASP A 7 -8.72 27.53 11.47
CA ASP A 7 -9.61 27.46 10.32
C ASP A 7 -9.58 26.05 9.68
N ALA A 8 -10.52 25.77 8.77
CA ALA A 8 -10.69 24.45 8.19
C ALA A 8 -9.44 23.97 7.41
N GLU A 9 -8.76 24.88 6.70
CA GLU A 9 -7.56 24.57 5.91
C GLU A 9 -6.38 24.26 6.84
N SER A 10 -6.17 25.11 7.86
CA SER A 10 -5.16 24.89 8.90
C SER A 10 -5.36 23.57 9.63
N LYS A 11 -6.62 23.21 9.93
CA LYS A 11 -6.96 21.92 10.55
C LYS A 11 -6.61 20.76 9.62
N ALA A 12 -7.00 20.82 8.34
CA ALA A 12 -6.73 19.76 7.37
C ALA A 12 -5.21 19.53 7.21
N SER A 13 -4.43 20.60 6.99
CA SER A 13 -2.97 20.51 6.90
C SER A 13 -2.32 19.95 8.18
N TYR A 14 -2.85 20.31 9.36
CA TYR A 14 -2.41 19.73 10.63
C TYR A 14 -2.68 18.22 10.69
N ASP A 15 -3.90 17.79 10.39
CA ASP A 15 -4.30 16.38 10.43
C ASP A 15 -3.45 15.55 9.44
N TYR A 16 -3.21 16.05 8.23
CA TYR A 16 -2.34 15.36 7.26
C TYR A 16 -0.90 15.28 7.75
N SER A 17 -0.38 16.35 8.36
CA SER A 17 0.97 16.34 8.94
C SER A 17 1.10 15.30 10.06
N ILE A 18 0.06 15.12 10.89
CA ILE A 18 0.04 14.09 11.92
C ILE A 18 -0.01 12.69 11.30
N SER A 19 -0.87 12.47 10.31
CA SER A 19 -0.91 11.19 9.58
C SER A 19 0.44 10.85 8.97
N ASN A 20 1.09 11.80 8.30
CA ASN A 20 2.41 11.61 7.68
C ASN A 20 3.49 11.29 8.72
N LEU A 21 3.43 11.93 9.90
CA LEU A 21 4.33 11.60 11.02
C LEU A 21 4.10 10.18 11.55
N LEU A 22 2.83 9.76 11.67
CA LEU A 22 2.48 8.38 12.06
C LEU A 22 2.99 7.37 11.05
N MET A 23 2.88 7.66 9.75
CA MET A 23 3.43 6.79 8.70
C MET A 23 4.93 6.58 8.84
N LEU A 24 5.70 7.66 9.06
CA LEU A 24 7.14 7.54 9.29
C LEU A 24 7.46 6.71 10.55
N LYS A 25 6.67 6.86 11.61
CA LYS A 25 6.85 6.04 12.82
C LYS A 25 6.58 4.56 12.55
N ILE A 26 5.51 4.27 11.84
CA ILE A 26 5.10 2.92 11.46
C ILE A 26 6.19 2.25 10.60
N LEU A 27 6.71 2.94 9.58
CA LEU A 27 7.82 2.46 8.75
C LEU A 27 9.09 2.21 9.56
N HIS A 28 9.46 3.17 10.43
CA HIS A 28 10.62 3.02 11.31
C HIS A 28 10.48 1.78 12.21
N ASP A 29 9.29 1.52 12.75
CA ASP A 29 9.04 0.34 13.59
C ASP A 29 9.17 -0.96 12.82
N ALA A 30 8.72 -0.97 11.56
CA ALA A 30 8.94 -2.02 10.56
C ALA A 30 10.39 -2.09 10.03
N LYS A 31 11.33 -1.37 10.66
CA LYS A 31 12.78 -1.38 10.38
C LYS A 31 13.17 -0.79 9.03
N VAL A 32 12.29 0.00 8.40
CA VAL A 32 12.63 0.82 7.23
C VAL A 32 13.48 2.01 7.68
N ASP A 33 14.55 2.31 6.92
CA ASP A 33 15.35 3.51 7.14
C ASP A 33 14.61 4.75 6.66
N VAL A 34 14.00 5.48 7.61
CA VAL A 34 13.23 6.68 7.32
C VAL A 34 14.07 7.96 7.18
N SER A 35 15.39 7.88 7.34
CA SER A 35 16.26 9.08 7.32
C SER A 35 16.26 9.82 5.99
N GLY A 36 15.96 9.11 4.89
CA GLY A 36 15.88 9.67 3.55
C GLY A 36 14.50 10.20 3.14
N TYR A 37 13.47 10.11 4.00
CA TYR A 37 12.11 10.54 3.67
C TYR A 37 11.99 12.06 3.71
N GLY A 38 11.06 12.60 2.90
CA GLY A 38 10.82 14.04 2.79
C GLY A 38 10.23 14.66 4.05
N ASN A 39 10.00 15.98 4.01
CA ASN A 39 9.33 16.68 5.10
C ASN A 39 7.89 16.14 5.28
N TYR A 40 7.53 15.71 6.49
CA TYR A 40 6.19 15.17 6.78
C TYR A 40 5.10 16.24 6.88
N ARG A 41 5.48 17.51 7.02
CA ARG A 41 4.54 18.62 7.22
C ARG A 41 3.85 19.01 5.92
N VAL A 42 2.54 19.20 5.99
CA VAL A 42 1.73 19.81 4.94
C VAL A 42 1.56 21.29 5.26
N GLU A 43 1.91 22.16 4.30
CA GLU A 43 1.71 23.60 4.45
C GLU A 43 0.24 23.99 4.28
N VAL A 44 -0.20 25.06 4.94
CA VAL A 44 -1.58 25.54 4.82
C VAL A 44 -1.80 26.13 3.43
N GLY A 45 -2.88 25.71 2.77
CA GLY A 45 -3.24 26.21 1.43
C GLY A 45 -2.47 25.57 0.26
N PHE A 46 -1.64 24.55 0.52
CA PHE A 46 -0.96 23.78 -0.53
C PHE A 46 -1.59 22.39 -0.69
N MET A 47 -1.73 21.93 -1.94
CA MET A 47 -2.25 20.60 -2.27
C MET A 47 -1.19 19.49 -2.21
N SER A 48 0.09 19.81 -1.97
CA SER A 48 1.15 18.80 -1.93
C SER A 48 1.14 18.06 -0.58
N ASN A 49 0.61 16.85 -0.57
CA ASN A 49 0.67 15.94 0.57
C ASN A 49 1.74 14.85 0.33
N PRO A 50 2.82 14.81 1.12
CA PRO A 50 3.89 13.82 0.97
C PRO A 50 3.46 12.40 1.43
N GLY A 51 2.27 12.25 2.01
CA GLY A 51 1.78 10.96 2.51
C GLY A 51 1.74 9.87 1.43
N TYR A 52 1.34 10.22 0.21
CA TYR A 52 1.35 9.28 -0.91
C TYR A 52 2.77 8.80 -1.24
N ASP A 53 3.73 9.73 -1.34
CA ASP A 53 5.14 9.39 -1.58
C ASP A 53 5.71 8.50 -0.47
N PHE A 54 5.30 8.74 0.77
CA PHE A 54 5.73 7.93 1.92
C PHE A 54 5.17 6.51 1.84
N LEU A 55 3.92 6.36 1.42
CA LEU A 55 3.29 5.06 1.21
C LEU A 55 4.04 4.29 0.13
N MET A 56 4.18 4.86 -1.07
CA MET A 56 4.83 4.20 -2.22
C MET A 56 6.26 3.82 -1.91
N ARG A 57 7.04 4.77 -1.37
CA ARG A 57 8.43 4.50 -0.98
C ARG A 57 8.53 3.47 0.13
N GLY A 58 7.68 3.57 1.16
CA GLY A 58 7.62 2.60 2.26
C GLY A 58 7.39 1.18 1.78
N MET A 59 6.45 0.98 0.86
CA MET A 59 6.18 -0.33 0.30
C MET A 59 7.33 -0.84 -0.59
N ASN A 60 8.00 0.05 -1.33
CA ASN A 60 9.21 -0.32 -2.06
C ASN A 60 10.34 -0.77 -1.12
N ASP A 61 10.56 -0.05 -0.01
CA ASP A 61 11.58 -0.39 0.98
C ASP A 61 11.25 -1.70 1.74
N LEU A 62 9.97 -2.08 1.81
CA LEU A 62 9.51 -3.40 2.29
C LEU A 62 9.61 -4.53 1.26
N GLY A 63 10.08 -4.23 0.04
CA GLY A 63 10.38 -5.22 -1.00
C GLY A 63 9.27 -5.45 -2.03
N PHE A 64 8.29 -4.55 -2.14
CA PHE A 64 7.35 -4.54 -3.26
C PHE A 64 7.90 -3.71 -4.43
N ASP A 65 7.51 -4.07 -5.65
CA ASP A 65 7.53 -3.20 -6.82
C ASP A 65 6.18 -2.48 -6.88
N THR A 66 6.17 -1.21 -6.47
CA THR A 66 4.93 -0.42 -6.40
C THR A 66 4.72 0.41 -7.64
N LYS A 67 3.47 0.41 -8.14
CA LYS A 67 3.07 1.22 -9.30
C LYS A 67 1.82 2.02 -8.99
N HIS A 68 1.82 3.25 -9.48
CA HIS A 68 0.63 4.08 -9.58
C HIS A 68 -0.11 3.76 -10.88
N ALA A 69 -1.43 3.82 -10.86
CA ALA A 69 -2.23 3.77 -12.07
C ALA A 69 -3.45 4.68 -11.95
N THR A 70 -3.63 5.57 -12.92
CA THR A 70 -4.83 6.40 -13.03
C THR A 70 -5.13 6.71 -14.50
N VAL A 71 -6.38 7.02 -14.81
CA VAL A 71 -6.79 7.54 -16.12
C VAL A 71 -6.69 9.07 -16.21
N TYR A 72 -6.35 9.75 -15.11
CA TYR A 72 -6.28 11.22 -15.01
C TYR A 72 -4.86 11.80 -15.22
N THR A 73 -4.01 11.06 -15.92
CA THR A 73 -2.63 11.45 -16.27
C THR A 73 -2.45 11.44 -17.79
N ASP A 74 -1.36 12.04 -18.28
CA ASP A 74 -0.94 11.96 -19.69
C ASP A 74 0.01 10.78 -19.95
N ASP A 75 0.40 10.02 -18.92
CA ASP A 75 1.27 8.85 -19.03
C ASP A 75 0.52 7.65 -19.63
N PRO A 76 0.88 7.18 -20.85
CA PRO A 76 0.23 6.06 -21.50
C PRO A 76 0.35 4.73 -20.73
N GLU A 77 1.42 4.52 -19.97
CA GLU A 77 1.65 3.30 -19.21
C GLU A 77 0.70 3.24 -18.01
N GLU A 78 0.58 4.34 -17.26
CA GLU A 78 -0.37 4.43 -16.14
C GLU A 78 -1.82 4.31 -16.62
N ILE A 79 -2.20 4.98 -17.71
CA ILE A 79 -3.54 4.86 -18.29
C ILE A 79 -3.83 3.41 -18.72
N SER A 80 -2.86 2.75 -19.36
CA SER A 80 -3.03 1.37 -19.82
C SER A 80 -3.20 0.41 -18.65
N LEU A 81 -2.40 0.58 -17.60
CA LEU A 81 -2.50 -0.21 -16.38
C LEU A 81 -3.84 0.03 -15.66
N ALA A 82 -4.27 1.30 -15.54
CA ALA A 82 -5.55 1.63 -14.93
C ALA A 82 -6.71 0.97 -15.67
N LYS A 83 -6.75 1.06 -17.01
CA LYS A 83 -7.79 0.39 -17.82
C LYS A 83 -7.76 -1.13 -17.73
N GLN A 84 -6.58 -1.73 -17.59
CA GLN A 84 -6.46 -3.16 -17.34
C GLN A 84 -7.08 -3.51 -15.98
N ILE A 85 -6.79 -2.73 -14.94
CA ILE A 85 -7.36 -2.91 -13.59
C ILE A 85 -8.87 -2.72 -13.62
N GLU A 86 -9.39 -1.64 -14.21
CA GLU A 86 -10.83 -1.33 -14.33
C GLU A 86 -11.63 -2.47 -14.98
N SER A 87 -10.99 -3.28 -15.84
CA SER A 87 -11.63 -4.42 -16.50
C SER A 87 -11.87 -5.63 -15.59
N VAL A 88 -11.13 -5.72 -14.47
CA VAL A 88 -11.19 -6.84 -13.52
C VAL A 88 -11.58 -6.40 -12.10
N PHE A 89 -11.47 -5.10 -11.81
CA PHE A 89 -11.63 -4.53 -10.47
C PHE A 89 -12.20 -3.11 -10.52
N ASN A 90 -12.94 -2.73 -9.47
CA ASN A 90 -13.75 -1.53 -9.29
C ASN A 90 -13.43 -0.34 -10.23
N PRO A 91 -14.26 -0.06 -11.26
CA PRO A 91 -14.04 1.05 -12.19
C PRO A 91 -14.41 2.43 -11.63
N ASN A 92 -14.89 2.51 -10.39
CA ASN A 92 -15.26 3.77 -9.74
C ASN A 92 -14.15 4.34 -8.84
N ALA A 93 -13.01 3.64 -8.72
CA ALA A 93 -11.84 4.21 -8.05
C ALA A 93 -11.23 5.33 -8.91
N GLU A 94 -10.73 6.39 -8.28
CA GLU A 94 -10.07 7.50 -8.95
C GLU A 94 -8.65 7.15 -9.39
N TRP A 95 -7.97 6.32 -8.60
CA TRP A 95 -6.62 5.82 -8.86
C TRP A 95 -6.36 4.53 -8.10
N TYR A 96 -5.29 3.84 -8.49
CA TYR A 96 -4.90 2.54 -7.97
C TYR A 96 -3.43 2.53 -7.55
N ILE A 97 -3.14 1.73 -6.52
CA ILE A 97 -1.80 1.24 -6.22
C ILE A 97 -1.74 -0.25 -6.57
N VAL A 98 -0.70 -0.63 -7.30
CA VAL A 98 -0.35 -2.03 -7.51
C VAL A 98 0.88 -2.35 -6.69
N LEU A 99 0.79 -3.38 -5.85
CA LEU A 99 1.88 -3.94 -5.08
C LEU A 99 2.17 -5.33 -5.62
N ASN A 100 3.32 -5.50 -6.27
CA ASN A 100 3.78 -6.80 -6.72
C ASN A 100 5.17 -7.11 -6.19
N SER A 101 5.60 -8.36 -6.24
CA SER A 101 6.99 -8.77 -6.06
C SER A 101 7.15 -10.21 -6.52
N PHE A 102 8.38 -10.65 -6.74
CA PHE A 102 8.67 -12.07 -6.96
C PHE A 102 8.08 -12.98 -5.87
N LYS A 103 8.04 -12.52 -4.61
CA LYS A 103 7.45 -13.27 -3.50
C LYS A 103 5.94 -13.41 -3.66
N VAL A 104 5.25 -12.31 -3.98
CA VAL A 104 3.81 -12.31 -4.26
C VAL A 104 3.50 -13.25 -5.42
N GLU A 105 4.20 -13.12 -6.54
CA GLU A 105 4.04 -14.00 -7.71
C GLU A 105 4.20 -15.48 -7.34
N LYS A 106 5.26 -15.82 -6.58
CA LYS A 106 5.49 -17.21 -6.15
C LYS A 106 4.36 -17.73 -5.26
N ILE A 107 3.83 -16.91 -4.35
CA ILE A 107 2.72 -17.30 -3.47
C ILE A 107 1.44 -17.50 -4.29
N LEU A 108 1.14 -16.61 -5.24
CA LEU A 108 -0.06 -16.71 -6.07
C LEU A 108 -0.04 -17.93 -7.00
N LEU A 109 1.13 -18.46 -7.33
CA LEU A 109 1.30 -19.72 -8.08
C LEU A 109 1.39 -20.97 -7.19
N SER A 110 1.27 -20.81 -5.87
CA SER A 110 1.42 -21.90 -4.89
C SER A 110 0.07 -22.42 -4.37
N SER A 111 0.12 -23.51 -3.60
CA SER A 111 -1.04 -24.02 -2.86
C SER A 111 -1.53 -23.09 -1.75
N GLN A 112 -0.76 -22.07 -1.37
CA GLN A 112 -1.10 -21.10 -0.31
C GLN A 112 -1.91 -19.91 -0.85
N LYS A 113 -2.13 -19.83 -2.17
CA LYS A 113 -2.79 -18.70 -2.85
C LYS A 113 -4.11 -18.30 -2.19
N ASP A 114 -5.03 -19.25 -1.99
CA ASP A 114 -6.39 -18.93 -1.51
C ASP A 114 -6.38 -18.40 -0.07
N GLU A 115 -5.51 -18.95 0.79
CA GLU A 115 -5.30 -18.48 2.16
C GLU A 115 -4.71 -17.06 2.17
N TYR A 116 -3.72 -16.81 1.31
CA TYR A 116 -3.10 -15.50 1.18
C TYR A 116 -4.09 -14.42 0.68
N ILE A 117 -4.91 -14.75 -0.32
CA ILE A 117 -5.97 -13.83 -0.81
C ILE A 117 -7.00 -13.55 0.29
N ALA A 118 -7.40 -14.58 1.05
CA ALA A 118 -8.32 -14.40 2.17
C ALA A 118 -7.74 -13.47 3.25
N PHE A 119 -6.45 -13.66 3.59
CA PHE A 119 -5.74 -12.81 4.53
C PHE A 119 -5.65 -11.35 4.07
N ILE A 120 -5.31 -11.10 2.80
CA ILE A 120 -5.26 -9.74 2.25
C ILE A 120 -6.64 -9.08 2.35
N LYS A 121 -7.70 -9.79 1.96
CA LYS A 121 -9.07 -9.26 2.03
C LYS A 121 -9.49 -8.96 3.46
N SER A 122 -9.18 -9.82 4.42
CA SER A 122 -9.50 -9.53 5.83
C SER A 122 -8.69 -8.37 6.38
N THR A 123 -7.46 -8.18 5.93
CA THR A 123 -6.58 -7.15 6.47
C THR A 123 -6.90 -5.78 5.87
N LEU A 124 -7.16 -5.71 4.55
CA LEU A 124 -7.33 -4.44 3.84
C LEU A 124 -8.80 -3.98 3.74
N ASN A 125 -9.77 -4.88 3.62
CA ASN A 125 -11.19 -4.47 3.47
C ASN A 125 -11.88 -4.17 4.82
N HIS A 126 -11.16 -4.25 5.94
CA HIS A 126 -11.65 -3.83 7.26
C HIS A 126 -11.18 -2.43 7.67
N ILE A 127 -10.34 -1.80 6.85
CA ILE A 127 -9.88 -0.45 7.10
C ILE A 127 -11.03 0.51 6.76
N ASP A 128 -11.36 1.42 7.67
CA ASP A 128 -12.42 2.43 7.49
C ASP A 128 -11.90 3.59 6.60
N LEU A 129 -11.36 3.22 5.45
CA LEU A 129 -10.92 4.12 4.39
C LEU A 129 -11.76 3.83 3.15
N GLU A 130 -11.97 4.85 2.32
CA GLU A 130 -12.65 4.71 1.02
C GLU A 130 -11.73 4.04 -0.02
N CYS A 131 -11.20 2.86 0.34
CA CYS A 131 -10.38 2.02 -0.51
C CYS A 131 -10.88 0.58 -0.51
N GLU A 132 -10.69 -0.10 -1.63
CA GLU A 132 -10.99 -1.52 -1.79
C GLU A 132 -9.74 -2.25 -2.25
N ALA A 133 -9.52 -3.47 -1.74
CA ALA A 133 -8.42 -4.31 -2.16
C ALA A 133 -8.87 -5.54 -2.96
N PHE A 134 -8.09 -5.85 -3.99
CA PHE A 134 -8.26 -7.02 -4.85
C PHE A 134 -6.91 -7.64 -5.15
N VAL A 135 -6.91 -8.93 -5.49
CA VAL A 135 -5.68 -9.65 -5.84
C VAL A 135 -5.90 -10.29 -7.19
N GLU A 136 -5.06 -9.93 -8.14
CA GLU A 136 -5.09 -10.41 -9.52
C GLU A 136 -3.78 -11.13 -9.82
N GLU A 137 -3.85 -12.36 -10.33
CA GLU A 137 -2.65 -13.21 -10.50
C GLU A 137 -1.55 -12.55 -11.34
N SER A 138 -1.95 -11.80 -12.38
CA SER A 138 -1.04 -11.17 -13.33
C SER A 138 -0.48 -9.82 -12.87
N LEU A 139 -1.05 -9.24 -11.81
CA LEU A 139 -0.72 -7.87 -11.36
C LEU A 139 -0.25 -7.82 -9.90
N GLY A 140 -0.62 -8.79 -9.07
CA GLY A 140 -0.36 -8.79 -7.63
C GLY A 140 -1.54 -8.22 -6.84
N ILE A 141 -1.23 -7.44 -5.81
CA ILE A 141 -2.23 -6.82 -4.94
C ILE A 141 -2.58 -5.45 -5.50
N ILE A 142 -3.87 -5.19 -5.67
CA ILE A 142 -4.40 -3.94 -6.19
C ILE A 142 -5.23 -3.28 -5.10
N ILE A 143 -5.00 -1.99 -4.89
CA ILE A 143 -5.75 -1.16 -3.95
C ILE A 143 -6.32 0.00 -4.75
N GLY A 144 -7.64 0.08 -4.85
CA GLY A 144 -8.34 1.18 -5.51
C GLY A 144 -8.79 2.20 -4.48
N PHE A 145 -8.57 3.48 -4.77
CA PHE A 145 -8.93 4.60 -3.90
C PHE A 145 -10.07 5.40 -4.52
N ILE A 146 -11.09 5.69 -3.73
CA ILE A 146 -12.21 6.54 -4.15
C ILE A 146 -11.92 8.01 -3.77
N PHE A 147 -11.15 8.25 -2.71
CA PHE A 147 -10.74 9.59 -2.29
C PHE A 147 -9.36 9.60 -1.60
N ASP A 148 -8.65 10.73 -1.71
CA ASP A 148 -7.35 10.94 -1.07
C ASP A 148 -7.48 11.18 0.44
N GLY A 149 -6.67 10.47 1.23
CA GLY A 149 -6.90 10.40 2.67
C GLY A 149 -5.66 10.22 3.55
N PHE A 150 -5.93 9.85 4.79
CA PHE A 150 -4.92 9.57 5.81
C PHE A 150 -4.41 8.13 5.67
N TYR A 151 -3.25 7.95 5.04
CA TYR A 151 -2.75 6.62 4.68
C TYR A 151 -2.11 5.81 5.83
N HIS A 152 -2.07 6.32 7.07
CA HIS A 152 -1.36 5.64 8.16
C HIS A 152 -2.02 4.31 8.57
N GLU A 153 -3.35 4.22 8.55
CA GLU A 153 -4.06 2.96 8.83
C GLU A 153 -3.83 1.95 7.70
N LEU A 154 -3.91 2.41 6.46
CA LEU A 154 -3.58 1.58 5.29
C LEU A 154 -2.16 1.05 5.35
N LEU A 155 -1.20 1.92 5.66
CA LEU A 155 0.20 1.53 5.76
C LEU A 155 0.42 0.49 6.87
N SER A 156 -0.25 0.62 8.02
CA SER A 156 -0.18 -0.37 9.10
C SER A 156 -0.63 -1.75 8.60
N ALA A 157 -1.77 -1.79 7.92
CA ALA A 157 -2.32 -3.02 7.36
C ALA A 157 -1.42 -3.60 6.25
N LEU A 158 -0.78 -2.74 5.45
CA LEU A 158 0.15 -3.17 4.42
C LEU A 158 1.47 -3.71 4.97
N ILE A 159 1.91 -3.28 6.16
CA ILE A 159 3.04 -3.93 6.85
C ILE A 159 2.66 -5.34 7.29
N GLU A 160 1.43 -5.54 7.79
CA GLU A 160 0.96 -6.90 8.11
C GLU A 160 0.92 -7.79 6.86
N VAL A 161 0.52 -7.23 5.72
CA VAL A 161 0.61 -7.92 4.41
C VAL A 161 2.05 -8.23 4.04
N ALA A 162 2.98 -7.29 4.21
CA ALA A 162 4.40 -7.50 3.91
C ALA A 162 5.00 -8.62 4.77
N ASP A 163 4.70 -8.62 6.07
CA ASP A 163 5.16 -9.63 7.00
C ASP A 163 4.60 -11.01 6.65
N GLU A 164 3.30 -11.10 6.34
CA GLU A 164 2.69 -12.38 5.97
C GLU A 164 3.17 -12.89 4.59
N THR A 165 3.42 -11.99 3.62
CA THR A 165 4.11 -12.35 2.37
C THR A 165 5.45 -13.01 2.65
N ASN A 166 6.25 -12.44 3.55
CA ASN A 166 7.55 -13.02 3.92
C ASN A 166 7.38 -14.38 4.60
N ASN A 167 6.47 -14.49 5.57
CA ASN A 167 6.21 -15.73 6.30
C ASN A 167 5.80 -16.88 5.36
N ILE A 168 4.86 -16.64 4.44
CA ILE A 168 4.38 -17.66 3.51
C ILE A 168 5.50 -18.02 2.52
N TYR A 169 6.22 -17.02 2.01
CA TYR A 169 7.34 -17.24 1.09
C TYR A 169 8.42 -18.13 1.73
N GLU A 170 8.81 -17.86 2.97
CA GLU A 170 9.80 -18.68 3.70
C GLU A 170 9.32 -20.13 3.88
N LYS A 171 8.06 -20.33 4.28
CA LYS A 171 7.46 -21.68 4.37
C LYS A 171 7.50 -22.43 3.03
N LEU A 172 7.26 -21.74 1.92
CA LEU A 172 7.32 -22.33 0.57
C LEU A 172 8.76 -22.74 0.19
N GLU A 173 9.77 -21.94 0.54
CA GLU A 173 11.19 -22.28 0.34
C GLU A 173 11.61 -23.50 1.17
N GLU A 174 11.19 -23.57 2.44
CA GLU A 174 11.50 -24.70 3.33
C GLU A 174 10.90 -26.02 2.82
N GLN A 175 9.65 -25.99 2.35
CA GLN A 175 9.00 -27.17 1.78
C GLN A 175 9.72 -27.67 0.52
N GLN A 176 10.17 -26.75 -0.35
CA GLN A 176 10.93 -27.12 -1.54
C GLN A 176 12.30 -27.73 -1.18
N ASN A 177 13.01 -27.15 -0.22
CA ASN A 177 14.33 -27.64 0.21
C ASN A 177 14.25 -28.97 0.99
N GLY A 178 13.19 -29.19 1.78
CA GLY A 178 12.95 -30.47 2.47
C GLY A 178 12.69 -31.63 1.53
N HIS A 179 12.13 -31.38 0.33
CA HIS A 179 11.96 -32.39 -0.71
C HIS A 179 13.28 -32.79 -1.39
N TYR A 180 14.30 -31.93 -1.43
CA TYR A 180 15.61 -32.28 -1.99
C TYR A 180 16.51 -33.09 -1.04
N LEU A 181 16.26 -33.03 0.28
CA LEU A 181 17.02 -33.80 1.28
C LEU A 181 16.42 -35.19 1.58
N SER A 182 15.27 -35.51 0.98
CA SER A 182 14.53 -36.76 1.20
C SER A 182 14.47 -37.68 -0.03
N ALA A 183 15.20 -37.34 -1.10
CA ALA A 183 15.38 -38.16 -2.31
C ALA A 183 16.81 -38.70 -2.40
#